data_AF-A0A4U0X117-F1
#
_entry.id   AF-A0A4U0X117-F1
#
_cell.length_a   1.000
_cell.length_b   1.000
_cell.length_c   1.000
_cell.angle_alpha   90.00
_cell.angle_beta   90.00
_cell.angle_gamma   90.00
#
_symmetry.space_group_name_H-M   'P 1'
#
loop_
_entity.id
_entity.type
_entity.pdbx_description
1 polymer ?
#
loop_
_entity_poly.entity_id
_entity_poly.type
_entity_poly.pdbx_seq_one_letter_code
_entity_poly.pdbx_strand_id
1 'polypeptide(L)'
;MALDIDRGICDSTLIVCVNGTSITVAAEEINQQFGVSDEYFPHSYWVVTSWNLGAALVPLMGLPLMEDLGVRYGYLISYALFVISVIPQAVAQDYATLIVVRFFAGGCVGLLSNVIGGIISDVWEGEEGRSLPMSVYIWTYLVGTTIGPVIGASVLQRLNWRWIFYIQLIFYGVFFPVFYLLIRETRGPVILKRRAQQIRRKLGSNVYAQSEINASALLQILKEAIARPTNMFFTEWVLFFFTLWSAFAFGTIFIFTQSIGQVFASLYSWPAYSTGYVQVAVVVGETLGCLASFYQDHLYLQSASRNVENPGRPIPEARLYLSVPGSFLGITAGLFVYAWTSHPSVPWIAPAIGLGMVGFGIMTVVTAVTTYITDAYSKYAASALAAIAFGENLFAAFLPLAAQSMYRKLGFGWASSLLGFLALALSFAPVVLLIWGGEARRRSPFMSQVSHT
;
A
#
# COMPACT_ATOMS: atom_id res chain seq x y z
N MET A 1 15.09 -18.89 11.42
CA MET A 1 16.02 -17.77 11.12
C MET A 1 15.50 -16.86 10.00
N ALA A 2 15.23 -17.32 8.77
CA ALA A 2 14.56 -16.49 7.74
C ALA A 2 13.14 -16.08 8.18
N LEU A 3 12.36 -17.06 8.67
CA LEU A 3 11.01 -16.86 9.21
C LEU A 3 10.92 -15.88 10.39
N ASP A 4 11.98 -15.75 11.22
CA ASP A 4 11.98 -14.87 12.40
C ASP A 4 12.30 -13.41 12.03
N ILE A 5 13.06 -13.21 10.94
CA ILE A 5 13.39 -11.89 10.39
C ILE A 5 12.17 -11.34 9.63
N ASP A 6 11.43 -12.20 8.92
CA ASP A 6 10.26 -11.80 8.12
C ASP A 6 9.07 -11.33 8.95
N ARG A 7 8.77 -12.01 10.08
CA ARG A 7 7.65 -11.62 10.95
C ARG A 7 7.83 -10.21 11.49
N GLY A 8 9.01 -9.90 12.04
CA GLY A 8 9.28 -8.57 12.60
C GLY A 8 9.23 -7.44 11.57
N ILE A 9 9.50 -7.73 10.29
CA ILE A 9 9.46 -6.73 9.21
C ILE A 9 8.02 -6.53 8.70
N CYS A 10 7.22 -7.58 8.52
CA CYS A 10 5.80 -7.40 8.16
C CYS A 10 5.01 -6.72 9.29
N ASP A 11 5.30 -7.09 10.55
CA ASP A 11 4.72 -6.44 11.72
C ASP A 11 5.03 -4.93 11.74
N SER A 12 6.20 -4.52 11.23
CA SER A 12 6.56 -3.11 11.15
C SER A 12 5.67 -2.31 10.21
N THR A 13 5.26 -2.88 9.07
CA THR A 13 4.37 -2.24 8.09
C THR A 13 3.04 -1.90 8.71
N LEU A 14 2.44 -2.88 9.38
CA LEU A 14 1.17 -2.72 10.09
C LEU A 14 1.24 -1.52 11.04
N ILE A 15 2.32 -1.46 11.81
CA ILE A 15 2.54 -0.45 12.83
C ILE A 15 2.68 0.95 12.22
N VAL A 16 3.52 1.12 11.20
CA VAL A 16 3.82 2.45 10.66
C VAL A 16 2.68 3.01 9.78
N CYS A 17 1.92 2.15 9.10
CA CYS A 17 0.82 2.56 8.23
C CYS A 17 -0.36 3.20 8.98
N VAL A 18 -0.55 2.86 10.26
CA VAL A 18 -1.59 3.47 11.12
C VAL A 18 -1.52 4.99 11.12
N ASN A 19 -0.30 5.55 11.04
CA ASN A 19 -0.05 6.99 11.04
C ASN A 19 -0.73 7.73 9.89
N GLY A 20 -0.95 7.08 8.75
CA GLY A 20 -1.48 7.73 7.54
C GLY A 20 -2.95 8.16 7.68
N THR A 21 -3.75 7.38 8.41
CA THR A 21 -5.21 7.56 8.47
C THR A 21 -5.75 7.83 9.87
N SER A 22 -4.98 7.59 10.94
CA SER A 22 -5.46 7.77 12.32
C SER A 22 -5.94 9.18 12.65
N ILE A 23 -5.40 10.19 11.98
CA ILE A 23 -5.77 11.60 12.18
C ILE A 23 -7.17 11.93 11.61
N THR A 24 -7.69 11.12 10.68
CA THR A 24 -8.90 11.46 9.90
C THR A 24 -10.15 11.67 10.76
N VAL A 25 -10.29 10.94 11.87
CA VAL A 25 -11.43 11.08 12.79
C VAL A 25 -11.42 12.42 13.55
N ALA A 26 -10.28 13.10 13.61
CA ALA A 26 -10.09 14.36 14.31
C ALA A 26 -10.21 15.59 13.39
N ALA A 27 -10.62 15.41 12.12
CA ALA A 27 -10.69 16.49 11.14
C ALA A 27 -11.49 17.71 11.66
N GLU A 28 -12.62 17.49 12.32
CA GLU A 28 -13.46 18.57 12.87
C GLU A 28 -12.78 19.33 14.00
N GLU A 29 -12.17 18.65 14.97
CA GLU A 29 -11.46 19.28 16.10
C GLU A 29 -10.24 20.09 15.61
N ILE A 30 -9.51 19.55 14.64
CA ILE A 30 -8.37 20.21 14.00
C ILE A 30 -8.82 21.48 13.27
N ASN A 31 -9.93 21.40 12.53
CA ASN A 31 -10.47 22.55 11.83
C ASN A 31 -10.88 23.68 12.77
N GLN A 32 -11.59 23.34 13.85
CA GLN A 32 -12.00 24.32 14.85
C GLN A 32 -10.79 24.98 15.51
N GLN A 33 -9.75 24.21 15.83
CA GLN A 33 -8.54 24.74 16.48
C GLN A 33 -7.72 25.65 15.56
N PHE A 34 -7.59 25.32 14.28
CA PHE A 34 -6.75 26.07 13.33
C PHE A 34 -7.52 27.01 12.39
N GLY A 35 -8.85 27.13 12.56
CA GLY A 35 -9.69 28.00 11.74
C GLY A 35 -9.77 27.57 10.27
N VAL A 36 -9.74 26.25 10.01
CA VAL A 36 -9.83 25.69 8.65
C VAL A 36 -11.29 25.46 8.27
N SER A 37 -11.71 25.98 7.12
CA SER A 37 -13.09 25.83 6.61
C SER A 37 -13.13 24.83 5.47
N ASP A 38 -14.11 23.92 5.49
CA ASP A 38 -14.42 22.98 4.40
C ASP A 38 -15.64 23.41 3.56
N GLU A 39 -15.95 24.70 3.55
CA GLU A 39 -17.11 25.23 2.84
C GLU A 39 -16.94 25.09 1.31
N TYR A 40 -15.82 25.57 0.78
CA TYR A 40 -15.54 25.63 -0.66
C TYR A 40 -14.65 24.48 -1.16
N PHE A 41 -13.78 23.97 -0.29
CA PHE A 41 -12.81 22.92 -0.61
C PHE A 41 -12.55 22.09 0.66
N PRO A 42 -12.36 20.75 0.57
CA PRO A 42 -12.10 19.90 1.74
C PRO A 42 -10.68 20.10 2.28
N HIS A 43 -10.43 21.27 2.86
CA HIS A 43 -9.15 21.66 3.39
C HIS A 43 -8.69 20.73 4.52
N SER A 44 -9.60 20.17 5.31
CA SER A 44 -9.35 19.14 6.34
C SER A 44 -8.47 18.00 5.87
N TYR A 45 -8.55 17.65 4.58
CA TYR A 45 -7.92 16.42 4.09
C TYR A 45 -6.51 16.64 3.56
N TRP A 46 -6.02 17.88 3.51
CA TRP A 46 -4.64 18.17 3.10
C TRP A 46 -3.60 17.45 3.97
N VAL A 47 -3.89 17.17 5.24
CA VAL A 47 -3.01 16.36 6.10
C VAL A 47 -2.84 14.93 5.57
N VAL A 48 -3.90 14.32 5.05
CA VAL A 48 -3.83 12.97 4.47
C VAL A 48 -3.27 13.02 3.06
N THR A 49 -3.68 14.00 2.25
CA THR A 49 -3.15 14.22 0.90
C THR A 49 -1.64 14.41 0.92
N SER A 50 -1.12 15.29 1.78
CA SER A 50 0.32 15.53 1.91
C SER A 50 1.09 14.30 2.36
N TRP A 51 0.54 13.52 3.31
CA TRP A 51 1.14 12.26 3.74
C TRP A 51 1.25 11.26 2.58
N ASN A 52 0.17 11.05 1.82
CA ASN A 52 0.18 10.16 0.67
C ASN A 52 1.08 10.68 -0.47
N LEU A 53 1.16 11.99 -0.69
CA LEU A 53 2.12 12.57 -1.64
C LEU A 53 3.57 12.29 -1.25
N GLY A 54 3.89 12.38 0.05
CA GLY A 54 5.18 11.96 0.58
C GLY A 54 5.43 10.48 0.28
N ALA A 55 4.46 9.63 0.61
CA ALA A 55 4.52 8.19 0.40
C ALA A 55 4.61 7.79 -1.09
N ALA A 56 4.13 8.63 -2.01
CA ALA A 56 4.31 8.44 -3.45
C ALA A 56 5.71 8.86 -3.91
N LEU A 57 6.18 10.06 -3.53
CA LEU A 57 7.35 10.69 -4.14
C LEU A 57 8.68 10.23 -3.53
N VAL A 58 8.74 10.08 -2.21
CA VAL A 58 10.00 9.78 -1.51
C VAL A 58 10.54 8.37 -1.85
N PRO A 59 9.70 7.31 -1.98
CA PRO A 59 10.16 5.99 -2.37
C PRO A 59 10.85 5.91 -3.73
N LEU A 60 10.43 6.74 -4.70
CA LEU A 60 11.05 6.77 -6.04
C LEU A 60 12.55 7.08 -5.99
N MET A 61 12.99 7.83 -4.98
CA MET A 61 14.40 8.16 -4.78
C MET A 61 15.05 7.31 -3.70
N GLY A 62 14.33 7.00 -2.62
CA GLY A 62 14.93 6.30 -1.49
C GLY A 62 15.07 4.78 -1.69
N LEU A 63 14.14 4.10 -2.36
CA LEU A 63 14.27 2.64 -2.59
C LEU A 63 15.54 2.30 -3.40
N PRO A 64 15.86 3.01 -4.49
CA PRO A 64 17.10 2.75 -5.23
C PRO A 64 18.36 3.02 -4.40
N LEU A 65 18.34 4.05 -3.54
CA LEU A 65 19.44 4.31 -2.62
C LEU A 65 19.61 3.16 -1.61
N MET A 66 18.51 2.59 -1.13
CA MET A 66 18.53 1.43 -0.23
C MET A 66 19.06 0.18 -0.92
N GLU A 67 18.73 -0.01 -2.21
CA GLU A 67 19.22 -1.14 -3.01
C GLU A 67 20.74 -1.16 -3.15
N ASP A 68 21.38 0.01 -3.25
CA ASP A 68 22.82 0.16 -3.44
C ASP A 68 23.62 0.35 -2.14
N LEU A 69 23.10 1.15 -1.20
CA LEU A 69 23.79 1.47 0.06
C LEU A 69 23.56 0.40 1.14
N GLY A 70 22.49 -0.39 1.00
CA GLY A 70 22.08 -1.43 1.95
C GLY A 70 20.72 -1.13 2.57
N VAL A 71 19.87 -2.14 2.56
CA VAL A 71 18.47 -2.04 3.01
C VAL A 71 18.40 -1.85 4.51
N ARG A 72 19.29 -2.50 5.28
CA ARG A 72 19.29 -2.37 6.75
C ARG A 72 19.46 -0.93 7.21
N TYR A 73 20.48 -0.22 6.69
CA TYR A 73 20.75 1.15 7.13
C TYR A 73 19.68 2.12 6.65
N GLY A 74 19.26 2.00 5.40
CA GLY A 74 18.19 2.83 4.88
C GLY A 74 16.91 2.66 5.68
N TYR A 75 16.55 1.43 6.04
CA TYR A 75 15.34 1.16 6.82
C TYR A 75 15.43 1.83 8.20
N LEU A 76 16.54 1.63 8.93
CA LEU A 76 16.69 2.20 10.27
C LEU A 76 16.76 3.73 10.26
N ILE A 77 17.38 4.33 9.24
CA ILE A 77 17.42 5.79 9.06
C ILE A 77 16.02 6.32 8.75
N SER A 78 15.31 5.72 7.80
CA SER A 78 13.92 6.10 7.47
C SER A 78 13.00 5.95 8.67
N TYR A 79 13.17 4.91 9.48
CA TYR A 79 12.40 4.71 10.70
C TYR A 79 12.72 5.77 11.77
N ALA A 80 14.00 6.13 11.96
CA ALA A 80 14.38 7.22 12.86
C ALA A 80 13.78 8.56 12.41
N LEU A 81 13.90 8.89 11.12
CA LEU A 81 13.35 10.10 10.53
C LEU A 81 11.83 10.13 10.63
N PHE A 82 11.16 8.98 10.46
CA PHE A 82 9.73 8.84 10.70
C PHE A 82 9.37 9.22 12.14
N VAL A 83 10.00 8.61 13.15
CA VAL A 83 9.71 8.93 14.56
C VAL A 83 9.94 10.42 14.84
N ILE A 84 11.03 10.99 14.35
CA ILE A 84 11.34 12.42 14.50
C ILE A 84 10.26 13.29 13.84
N SER A 85 9.77 12.90 12.65
CA SER A 85 8.73 13.64 11.92
C SER A 85 7.36 13.60 12.60
N VAL A 86 7.10 12.63 13.49
CA VAL A 86 5.86 12.55 14.28
C VAL A 86 5.86 13.54 15.45
N ILE A 87 7.03 13.91 15.99
CA ILE A 87 7.15 14.89 17.09
C ILE A 87 6.44 16.21 16.76
N PRO A 88 6.76 16.91 15.65
CA PRO A 88 6.10 18.17 15.32
C PRO A 88 4.63 18.00 14.96
N GLN A 89 4.14 16.79 14.58
CA GLN A 89 2.70 16.56 14.39
C GLN A 89 1.94 16.67 15.71
N ALA A 90 2.52 16.13 16.78
CA ALA A 90 1.92 16.16 18.12
C ALA A 90 1.85 17.59 18.69
N VAL A 91 2.84 18.42 18.39
CA VAL A 91 2.98 19.78 18.96
C VAL A 91 2.73 20.91 17.95
N ALA A 92 2.25 20.61 16.74
CA ALA A 92 1.98 21.61 15.70
C ALA A 92 1.08 22.74 16.22
N GLN A 93 1.44 23.99 15.97
CA GLN A 93 0.69 25.18 16.39
C GLN A 93 -0.10 25.82 15.26
N ASP A 94 0.11 25.37 14.03
CA ASP A 94 -0.59 25.83 12.84
C ASP A 94 -0.79 24.68 11.86
N TYR A 95 -1.77 24.85 10.97
CA TYR A 95 -2.17 23.83 10.02
C TYR A 95 -1.10 23.57 8.94
N ALA A 96 -0.34 24.58 8.54
CA ALA A 96 0.69 24.44 7.50
C ALA A 96 1.85 23.58 8.00
N THR A 97 2.30 23.80 9.24
CA THR A 97 3.29 22.93 9.90
C THR A 97 2.83 21.49 9.87
N LEU A 98 1.56 21.23 10.25
CA LEU A 98 1.00 19.87 10.25
C LEU A 98 1.06 19.22 8.86
N ILE A 99 0.66 19.94 7.79
CA ILE A 99 0.74 19.45 6.40
C ILE A 99 2.19 19.13 6.00
N VAL A 100 3.14 20.02 6.27
CA VAL A 100 4.54 19.85 5.85
C VAL A 100 5.16 18.63 6.53
N VAL A 101 4.97 18.46 7.83
CA VAL A 101 5.56 17.34 8.56
C VAL A 101 4.87 16.02 8.24
N ARG A 102 3.58 16.05 7.86
CA ARG A 102 2.83 14.90 7.33
C ARG A 102 3.47 14.37 6.06
N PHE A 103 3.91 15.24 5.15
CA PHE A 103 4.62 14.84 3.92
C PHE A 103 5.89 14.04 4.22
N PHE A 104 6.75 14.52 5.13
CA PHE A 104 7.97 13.81 5.48
C PHE A 104 7.70 12.48 6.19
N ALA A 105 6.71 12.44 7.08
CA ALA A 105 6.30 11.21 7.74
C ALA A 105 5.80 10.18 6.73
N GLY A 106 4.91 10.59 5.82
CA GLY A 106 4.39 9.73 4.77
C GLY A 106 5.48 9.24 3.83
N GLY A 107 6.45 10.09 3.49
CA GLY A 107 7.62 9.67 2.71
C GLY A 107 8.47 8.61 3.40
N CYS A 108 8.68 8.72 4.71
CA CYS A 108 9.39 7.72 5.47
C CYS A 108 8.59 6.41 5.58
N VAL A 109 7.28 6.48 5.86
CA VAL A 109 6.41 5.29 5.92
C VAL A 109 6.30 4.61 4.56
N GLY A 110 6.19 5.38 3.48
CA GLY A 110 6.22 4.87 2.11
C GLY A 110 7.50 4.10 1.82
N LEU A 111 8.66 4.61 2.25
CA LEU A 111 9.93 3.88 2.09
C LEU A 111 9.93 2.56 2.88
N LEU A 112 9.52 2.62 4.15
CA LEU A 112 9.51 1.47 5.06
C LEU A 112 8.56 0.36 4.59
N SER A 113 7.42 0.74 4.02
CA SER A 113 6.41 -0.21 3.54
C SER A 113 6.85 -0.84 2.22
N ASN A 114 7.26 -0.03 1.25
CA ASN A 114 7.55 -0.51 -0.10
C ASN A 114 8.83 -1.35 -0.21
N VAL A 115 9.83 -1.12 0.66
CA VAL A 115 11.06 -1.91 0.62
C VAL A 115 10.82 -3.39 0.95
N ILE A 116 9.72 -3.71 1.63
CA ILE A 116 9.42 -5.07 2.10
C ILE A 116 9.10 -6.00 0.94
N GLY A 117 8.41 -5.52 -0.10
CA GLY A 117 8.22 -6.28 -1.34
C GLY A 117 9.57 -6.68 -1.97
N GLY A 118 10.53 -5.75 -1.98
CA GLY A 118 11.91 -6.02 -2.41
C GLY A 118 12.62 -7.04 -1.52
N ILE A 119 12.52 -6.90 -0.20
CA ILE A 119 13.10 -7.84 0.77
C ILE A 119 12.53 -9.26 0.57
N ILE A 120 11.22 -9.41 0.41
CA ILE A 120 10.57 -10.70 0.17
C ILE A 120 11.13 -11.33 -1.11
N SER A 121 11.29 -10.54 -2.18
CA SER A 121 11.85 -11.02 -3.44
C SER A 121 13.32 -11.45 -3.35
N ASP A 122 14.10 -10.78 -2.48
CA ASP A 122 15.52 -11.06 -2.25
C ASP A 122 15.77 -12.25 -1.31
N VAL A 123 14.85 -12.52 -0.36
CA VAL A 123 15.00 -13.57 0.66
C VAL A 123 14.40 -14.90 0.23
N TRP A 124 13.25 -14.88 -0.44
CA TRP A 124 12.52 -16.10 -0.81
C TRP A 124 12.79 -16.48 -2.27
N GLU A 125 13.20 -17.73 -2.47
CA GLU A 125 13.39 -18.30 -3.81
C GLU A 125 12.09 -18.89 -4.35
N GLY A 126 11.86 -18.69 -5.64
CA GLY A 126 10.73 -19.26 -6.36
C GLY A 126 9.38 -18.56 -6.09
N GLU A 127 8.44 -18.83 -6.98
CA GLU A 127 7.09 -18.26 -6.96
C GLU A 127 6.28 -18.79 -5.75
N GLU A 128 6.49 -20.06 -5.39
CA GLU A 128 5.83 -20.72 -4.26
C GLU A 128 6.23 -20.09 -2.92
N GLY A 129 7.54 -19.96 -2.66
CA GLY A 129 8.04 -19.43 -1.39
C GLY A 129 7.66 -17.97 -1.13
N ARG A 130 7.49 -17.17 -2.19
CA ARG A 130 7.15 -15.73 -2.08
C ARG A 130 5.67 -15.45 -1.85
N SER A 131 4.78 -16.38 -2.22
CA SER A 131 3.33 -16.14 -2.26
C SER A 131 2.75 -15.80 -0.88
N LEU A 132 3.05 -16.63 0.13
CA LEU A 132 2.56 -16.44 1.49
C LEU A 132 3.13 -15.16 2.15
N PRO A 133 4.46 -14.92 2.16
CA PRO A 133 5.01 -13.67 2.69
C PRO A 133 4.43 -12.42 2.01
N MET A 134 4.23 -12.46 0.69
CA MET A 134 3.65 -11.34 -0.05
C MET A 134 2.20 -11.07 0.38
N SER A 135 1.38 -12.11 0.50
CA SER A 135 -0.01 -12.00 0.98
C SER A 135 -0.09 -11.45 2.42
N VAL A 136 0.82 -11.86 3.31
CA VAL A 136 0.89 -11.33 4.68
C VAL A 136 1.34 -9.87 4.70
N TYR A 137 2.37 -9.53 3.92
CA TYR A 137 2.81 -8.14 3.76
C TYR A 137 1.68 -7.22 3.29
N ILE A 138 0.95 -7.62 2.24
CA ILE A 138 -0.16 -6.83 1.70
C ILE A 138 -1.27 -6.70 2.73
N TRP A 139 -1.59 -7.76 3.47
CA TRP A 139 -2.55 -7.68 4.57
C TRP A 139 -2.10 -6.67 5.65
N THR A 140 -0.83 -6.73 6.09
CA THR A 140 -0.31 -5.76 7.07
C THR A 140 -0.33 -4.32 6.55
N TYR A 141 -0.04 -4.11 5.26
CA TYR A 141 -0.08 -2.81 4.60
C TYR A 141 -1.51 -2.23 4.55
N LEU A 142 -2.46 -3.03 4.08
CA LEU A 142 -3.85 -2.61 3.96
C LEU A 142 -4.50 -2.42 5.32
N VAL A 143 -4.45 -3.43 6.20
CA VAL A 143 -5.03 -3.33 7.55
C VAL A 143 -4.38 -2.22 8.36
N GLY A 144 -3.06 -2.04 8.25
CA GLY A 144 -2.35 -0.95 8.93
C GLY A 144 -2.88 0.42 8.51
N THR A 145 -3.15 0.59 7.22
CA THR A 145 -3.73 1.81 6.67
C THR A 145 -5.21 1.94 7.04
N THR A 146 -5.97 0.85 7.04
CA THR A 146 -7.41 0.85 7.26
C THR A 146 -7.78 0.95 8.74
N ILE A 147 -6.98 0.43 9.68
CA ILE A 147 -7.30 0.43 11.12
C ILE A 147 -7.08 1.81 11.79
N GLY A 148 -6.39 2.73 11.13
CA GLY A 148 -6.06 4.04 11.71
C GLY A 148 -7.25 4.78 12.33
N PRO A 149 -8.39 4.97 11.64
CA PRO A 149 -9.57 5.61 12.21
C PRO A 149 -10.12 4.93 13.47
N VAL A 150 -9.99 3.61 13.59
CA VAL A 150 -10.42 2.84 14.78
C VAL A 150 -9.55 3.19 15.99
N ILE A 151 -8.23 3.26 15.78
CA ILE A 151 -7.27 3.66 16.81
C ILE A 151 -7.46 5.14 17.16
N GLY A 152 -7.59 6.01 16.16
CA GLY A 152 -7.85 7.43 16.34
C GLY A 152 -9.13 7.69 17.14
N ALA A 153 -10.21 6.97 16.81
CA ALA A 153 -11.50 7.07 17.49
C ALA A 153 -11.40 6.69 18.97
N SER A 154 -10.67 5.62 19.26
CA SER A 154 -10.43 5.14 20.63
C SER A 154 -9.74 6.20 21.49
N VAL A 155 -8.80 6.94 20.89
CA VAL A 155 -8.11 8.05 21.56
C VAL A 155 -9.03 9.25 21.71
N LEU A 156 -9.69 9.67 20.62
CA LEU A 156 -10.55 10.86 20.56
C LEU A 156 -11.75 10.77 21.51
N GLN A 157 -12.19 9.55 21.85
CA GLN A 157 -13.27 9.35 22.81
C GLN A 157 -12.93 9.89 24.22
N ARG A 158 -11.65 9.90 24.61
CA ARG A 158 -11.21 10.24 25.97
C ARG A 158 -10.18 11.35 26.04
N LEU A 159 -9.49 11.63 24.95
CA LEU A 159 -8.36 12.54 24.85
C LEU A 159 -8.51 13.41 23.59
N ASN A 160 -7.73 14.48 23.49
CA ASN A 160 -7.69 15.31 22.29
C ASN A 160 -6.90 14.65 21.14
N TRP A 161 -7.04 15.18 19.92
CA TRP A 161 -6.38 14.65 18.73
C TRP A 161 -4.84 14.58 18.80
N ARG A 162 -4.18 15.42 19.61
CA ARG A 162 -2.71 15.40 19.75
C ARG A 162 -2.22 14.09 20.37
N TRP A 163 -3.02 13.48 21.24
CA TRP A 163 -2.70 12.19 21.85
C TRP A 163 -2.62 11.03 20.86
N ILE A 164 -3.23 11.17 19.68
CA ILE A 164 -3.04 10.20 18.58
C ILE A 164 -1.54 10.12 18.23
N PHE A 165 -0.85 11.26 18.17
CA PHE A 165 0.57 11.33 17.88
C PHE A 165 1.45 11.00 19.09
N TYR A 166 1.07 11.41 20.31
CA TYR A 166 1.84 11.05 21.51
C TYR A 166 1.89 9.53 21.73
N ILE A 167 0.75 8.84 21.57
CA ILE A 167 0.69 7.37 21.68
C ILE A 167 1.54 6.72 20.60
N GLN A 168 1.46 7.23 19.37
CA GLN A 168 2.30 6.77 18.26
C GLN A 168 3.80 6.96 18.53
N LEU A 169 4.24 8.09 19.09
CA LEU A 169 5.63 8.32 19.46
C LEU A 169 6.14 7.31 20.49
N ILE A 170 5.34 7.04 21.53
CA ILE A 170 5.68 6.02 22.53
C ILE A 170 5.82 4.67 21.85
N PHE A 171 4.84 4.29 21.03
CA PHE A 171 4.81 3.01 20.37
C PHE A 171 6.00 2.84 19.40
N TYR A 172 6.20 3.78 18.48
CA TYR A 172 7.33 3.70 17.53
C TYR A 172 8.69 3.81 18.23
N GLY A 173 8.80 4.60 19.29
CA GLY A 173 10.00 4.68 20.11
C GLY A 173 10.36 3.34 20.77
N VAL A 174 9.36 2.60 21.26
CA VAL A 174 9.55 1.26 21.87
C VAL A 174 9.92 0.21 20.83
N PHE A 175 9.39 0.29 19.61
CA PHE A 175 9.74 -0.66 18.54
C PHE A 175 11.09 -0.37 17.87
N PHE A 176 11.64 0.84 18.03
CA PHE A 176 12.94 1.19 17.44
C PHE A 176 14.08 0.22 17.81
N PRO A 177 14.33 -0.11 19.10
CA PRO A 177 15.37 -1.07 19.48
C PRO A 177 15.08 -2.48 18.96
N VAL A 178 13.80 -2.87 18.89
CA VAL A 178 13.39 -4.17 18.36
C VAL A 178 13.77 -4.28 16.89
N PHE A 179 13.44 -3.28 16.07
CA PHE A 179 13.84 -3.26 14.66
C PHE A 179 15.35 -3.15 14.46
N TYR A 180 16.04 -2.39 15.31
CA TYR A 180 17.51 -2.34 15.28
C TYR A 180 18.16 -3.72 15.47
N LEU A 181 17.60 -4.55 16.35
CA LEU A 181 18.13 -5.90 16.62
C LEU A 181 17.70 -6.92 15.56
N LEU A 182 16.47 -6.85 15.06
CA LEU A 182 15.90 -7.84 14.13
C LEU A 182 16.31 -7.64 12.67
N ILE A 183 16.35 -6.39 12.18
CA ILE A 183 16.50 -6.11 10.74
C ILE A 183 17.93 -6.32 10.29
N ARG A 184 18.21 -7.40 9.56
CA ARG A 184 19.55 -7.67 9.00
C ARG A 184 19.67 -7.19 7.57
N GLU A 185 20.91 -7.10 7.09
CA GLU A 185 21.14 -6.84 5.66
C GLU A 185 20.69 -8.06 4.85
N THR A 186 19.79 -7.83 3.89
CA THR A 186 19.22 -8.87 3.03
C THR A 186 19.79 -8.83 1.61
N ARG A 187 20.35 -7.69 1.17
CA ARG A 187 20.87 -7.50 -0.18
C ARG A 187 22.15 -8.31 -0.43
N GLY A 188 22.05 -9.35 -1.26
CA GLY A 188 23.18 -10.16 -1.70
C GLY A 188 24.38 -9.35 -2.22
N PRO A 189 24.20 -8.42 -3.18
CA PRO A 189 25.29 -7.59 -3.70
C PRO A 189 26.02 -6.78 -2.62
N VAL A 190 25.28 -6.21 -1.66
CA VAL A 190 25.84 -5.42 -0.55
C VAL A 190 26.62 -6.32 0.42
N ILE A 191 26.10 -7.51 0.73
CA ILE A 191 26.78 -8.49 1.57
C ILE A 191 28.09 -8.95 0.92
N LEU A 192 28.06 -9.26 -0.38
CA LEU A 192 29.25 -9.68 -1.13
C LEU A 192 30.29 -8.56 -1.22
N LYS A 193 29.86 -7.30 -1.45
CA LYS A 193 30.74 -6.13 -1.41
C LYS A 193 31.43 -5.99 -0.05
N ARG A 194 30.70 -6.12 1.06
CA ARG A 194 31.29 -6.09 2.41
C ARG A 194 32.27 -7.24 2.65
N ARG A 195 31.97 -8.46 2.18
CA ARG A 195 32.89 -9.62 2.28
C ARG A 195 34.16 -9.43 1.45
N ALA A 196 34.05 -8.95 0.22
CA ALA A 196 35.19 -8.66 -0.65
C ALA A 196 36.12 -7.62 -0.02
N GLN A 197 35.56 -6.56 0.57
CA GLN A 197 36.32 -5.54 1.30
C GLN A 197 37.03 -6.11 2.53
N GLN A 198 36.40 -7.02 3.28
CA GLN A 198 37.02 -7.69 4.43
C GLN A 198 38.19 -8.59 4.01
N ILE A 199 38.03 -9.36 2.92
CA ILE A 199 39.09 -10.21 2.37
C ILE A 199 40.28 -9.34 1.93
N ARG A 200 40.03 -8.24 1.22
CA ARG A 200 41.06 -7.29 0.79
C ARG A 200 41.85 -6.72 1.96
N ARG A 201 41.16 -6.35 3.05
CA ARG A 201 41.79 -5.84 4.28
C ARG A 201 42.62 -6.88 5.02
N LYS A 202 42.20 -8.15 5.03
CA LYS A 202 42.87 -9.22 5.80
C LYS A 202 44.03 -9.87 5.04
N LEU A 203 43.87 -10.09 3.73
CA LEU A 203 44.77 -10.91 2.93
C LEU A 203 45.59 -10.09 1.91
N GLY A 204 45.32 -8.79 1.77
CA GLY A 204 45.97 -7.93 0.76
C GLY A 204 45.63 -8.33 -0.68
N SER A 205 44.68 -9.23 -0.89
CA SER A 205 44.30 -9.74 -2.21
C SER A 205 43.31 -8.82 -2.93
N ASN A 206 43.49 -8.63 -4.24
CA ASN A 206 42.61 -7.84 -5.12
C ASN A 206 41.29 -8.56 -5.46
N VAL A 207 40.45 -8.79 -4.45
CA VAL A 207 39.10 -9.36 -4.61
C VAL A 207 38.08 -8.23 -4.63
N TYR A 208 37.24 -8.23 -5.68
CA TYR A 208 36.16 -7.28 -5.90
C TYR A 208 34.85 -8.03 -6.09
N ALA A 209 33.76 -7.49 -5.54
CA ALA A 209 32.43 -7.98 -5.86
C ALA A 209 32.03 -7.54 -7.28
N GLN A 210 31.18 -8.31 -7.96
CA GLN A 210 30.66 -7.96 -9.29
C GLN A 210 29.99 -6.58 -9.30
N SER A 211 29.32 -6.22 -8.20
CA SER A 211 28.68 -4.91 -8.00
C SER A 211 29.67 -3.76 -7.81
N GLU A 212 30.92 -4.03 -7.42
CA GLU A 212 31.99 -3.01 -7.37
C GLU A 212 32.57 -2.75 -8.76
N ILE A 213 32.61 -3.76 -9.63
CA ILE A 213 33.12 -3.66 -11.01
C ILE A 213 32.12 -2.91 -11.89
N ASN A 214 30.83 -3.18 -11.70
CA ASN A 214 29.73 -2.56 -12.44
C ASN A 214 29.14 -1.32 -11.72
N ALA A 215 29.92 -0.67 -10.85
CA ALA A 215 29.42 0.45 -10.05
C ALA A 215 29.17 1.69 -10.93
N SER A 216 27.90 2.08 -11.08
CA SER A 216 27.51 3.33 -11.74
C SER A 216 27.60 4.51 -10.79
N ALA A 217 27.65 5.74 -11.33
CA ALA A 217 27.60 6.94 -10.50
C ALA A 217 26.23 7.06 -9.81
N LEU A 218 26.18 7.58 -8.58
CA LEU A 218 24.92 7.75 -7.81
C LEU A 218 23.84 8.51 -8.59
N LEU A 219 24.25 9.53 -9.36
CA LEU A 219 23.34 10.29 -10.20
C LEU A 219 22.77 9.45 -11.35
N GLN A 220 23.55 8.54 -11.93
CA GLN A 220 23.08 7.60 -12.96
C GLN A 220 22.10 6.58 -12.37
N ILE A 221 22.40 6.04 -11.19
CA ILE A 221 21.51 5.15 -10.44
C ILE A 221 20.17 5.84 -10.20
N LEU A 222 20.18 7.04 -9.62
CA LEU A 222 18.96 7.81 -9.35
C LEU A 222 18.19 8.13 -10.62
N LYS A 223 18.88 8.55 -11.69
CA LYS A 223 18.26 8.85 -12.98
C LYS A 223 17.61 7.61 -13.59
N GLU A 224 18.30 6.47 -13.59
CA GLU A 224 17.78 5.22 -14.10
C GLU A 224 16.61 4.70 -13.26
N ALA A 225 16.69 4.83 -11.94
CA ALA A 225 15.68 4.33 -11.05
C ALA A 225 14.37 5.14 -11.05
N ILE A 226 14.41 6.42 -11.43
CA ILE A 226 13.21 7.23 -11.69
C ILE A 226 12.72 7.01 -13.13
N ALA A 227 13.64 6.95 -14.10
CA ALA A 227 13.29 6.84 -15.51
C ALA A 227 12.65 5.48 -15.85
N ARG A 228 13.11 4.38 -15.23
CA ARG A 228 12.62 3.03 -15.52
C ARG A 228 11.16 2.81 -15.14
N PRO A 229 10.70 3.05 -13.89
CA PRO A 229 9.29 2.91 -13.54
C PRO A 229 8.38 3.80 -14.39
N THR A 230 8.81 5.03 -14.65
CA THR A 230 8.06 5.98 -15.49
C THR A 230 7.94 5.45 -16.93
N ASN A 231 9.04 4.98 -17.51
CA ASN A 231 9.03 4.42 -18.86
C ASN A 231 8.17 3.15 -18.92
N MET A 232 8.33 2.22 -17.96
CA MET A 232 7.50 1.02 -17.87
C MET A 232 6.02 1.39 -17.78
N PHE A 233 5.64 2.33 -16.92
CA PHE A 233 4.25 2.74 -16.74
C PHE A 233 3.57 3.24 -18.04
N PHE A 234 4.29 3.97 -18.90
CA PHE A 234 3.75 4.48 -20.16
C PHE A 234 3.93 3.56 -21.37
N THR A 235 4.81 2.55 -21.28
CA THR A 235 5.06 1.60 -22.38
C THR A 235 4.35 0.26 -22.19
N GLU A 236 4.07 -0.11 -20.94
CA GLU A 236 3.50 -1.38 -20.55
C GLU A 236 2.01 -1.24 -20.20
N TRP A 237 1.14 -1.50 -21.17
CA TRP A 237 -0.32 -1.40 -20.98
C TRP A 237 -0.84 -2.26 -19.83
N VAL A 238 -0.28 -3.46 -19.65
CA VAL A 238 -0.65 -4.36 -18.55
C VAL A 238 -0.35 -3.69 -17.20
N LEU A 239 0.86 -3.15 -17.03
CA LEU A 239 1.25 -2.44 -15.81
C LEU A 239 0.38 -1.20 -15.57
N PHE A 240 0.08 -0.42 -16.62
CA PHE A 240 -0.78 0.76 -16.51
C PHE A 240 -2.17 0.43 -15.98
N PHE A 241 -2.89 -0.51 -16.63
CA PHE A 241 -4.27 -0.85 -16.23
C PHE A 241 -4.33 -1.53 -14.86
N PHE A 242 -3.35 -2.38 -14.53
CA PHE A 242 -3.29 -3.03 -13.22
C PHE A 242 -2.94 -2.04 -12.12
N THR A 243 -2.03 -1.10 -12.39
CA THR A 243 -1.75 0.00 -11.46
C THR A 243 -2.98 0.87 -11.26
N LEU A 244 -3.70 1.24 -12.33
CA LEU A 244 -4.93 2.03 -12.21
C LEU A 244 -6.02 1.31 -11.40
N TRP A 245 -6.17 0.00 -11.62
CA TRP A 245 -7.12 -0.84 -10.90
C TRP A 245 -6.77 -0.98 -9.41
N SER A 246 -5.51 -1.28 -9.09
CA SER A 246 -5.02 -1.33 -7.71
C SER A 246 -5.09 0.03 -7.02
N ALA A 247 -4.72 1.09 -7.73
CA ALA A 247 -4.76 2.45 -7.21
C ALA A 247 -6.17 2.93 -6.89
N PHE A 248 -7.16 2.58 -7.71
CA PHE A 248 -8.56 2.84 -7.40
C PHE A 248 -9.03 2.06 -6.16
N ALA A 249 -8.67 0.78 -6.05
CA ALA A 249 -8.99 -0.05 -4.88
C ALA A 249 -8.39 0.55 -3.59
N PHE A 250 -7.10 0.88 -3.61
CA PHE A 250 -6.42 1.48 -2.46
C PHE A 250 -6.94 2.89 -2.13
N GLY A 251 -7.17 3.74 -3.14
CA GLY A 251 -7.76 5.07 -2.95
C GLY A 251 -9.16 5.03 -2.33
N THR A 252 -9.91 3.94 -2.55
CA THR A 252 -11.22 3.74 -1.94
C THR A 252 -11.13 3.54 -0.42
N ILE A 253 -10.03 2.99 0.12
CA ILE A 253 -9.80 2.94 1.58
C ILE A 253 -9.81 4.36 2.15
N PHE A 254 -9.08 5.25 1.51
CA PHE A 254 -8.97 6.64 1.95
C PHE A 254 -10.28 7.40 1.77
N ILE A 255 -11.03 7.16 0.70
CA ILE A 255 -12.35 7.79 0.54
C ILE A 255 -13.31 7.39 1.67
N PHE A 256 -13.22 6.14 2.14
CA PHE A 256 -14.05 5.64 3.25
C PHE A 256 -13.74 6.31 4.58
N THR A 257 -12.48 6.73 4.82
CA THR A 257 -12.15 7.50 6.03
C THR A 257 -12.98 8.79 6.16
N GLN A 258 -13.40 9.38 5.03
CA GLN A 258 -14.31 10.53 5.03
C GLN A 258 -15.78 10.14 4.90
N SER A 259 -16.10 9.22 3.97
CA SER A 259 -17.50 8.93 3.65
C SER A 259 -18.23 8.24 4.80
N ILE A 260 -17.53 7.39 5.57
CA ILE A 260 -18.09 6.76 6.77
C ILE A 260 -18.49 7.82 7.78
N GLY A 261 -17.61 8.80 8.05
CA GLY A 261 -17.93 9.92 8.92
C GLY A 261 -19.17 10.68 8.45
N GLN A 262 -19.25 11.01 7.16
CA GLN A 262 -20.39 11.73 6.59
C GLN A 262 -21.70 10.93 6.67
N VAL A 263 -21.70 9.67 6.24
CA VAL A 263 -22.88 8.81 6.20
C VAL A 263 -23.39 8.51 7.61
N PHE A 264 -22.52 8.07 8.52
CA PHE A 264 -22.97 7.62 9.83
C PHE A 264 -23.27 8.78 10.79
N ALA A 265 -22.58 9.91 10.69
CA ALA A 265 -22.95 11.10 11.45
C ALA A 265 -24.29 11.67 10.96
N SER A 266 -24.52 11.71 9.63
CA SER A 266 -25.70 12.36 9.06
C SER A 266 -26.96 11.48 9.13
N LEU A 267 -26.85 10.17 8.89
CA LEU A 267 -28.02 9.26 8.85
C LEU A 267 -28.38 8.67 10.20
N TYR A 268 -27.38 8.40 11.05
CA TYR A 268 -27.56 7.71 12.33
C TYR A 268 -27.26 8.59 13.54
N SER A 269 -26.89 9.85 13.34
CA SER A 269 -26.55 10.80 14.42
C SER A 269 -25.43 10.30 15.33
N TRP A 270 -24.47 9.54 14.77
CA TRP A 270 -23.34 9.04 15.54
C TRP A 270 -22.30 10.13 15.77
N PRO A 271 -21.71 10.20 16.97
CA PRO A 271 -20.59 11.10 17.23
C PRO A 271 -19.33 10.66 16.45
N ALA A 272 -18.42 11.59 16.18
CA ALA A 272 -17.23 11.36 15.35
C ALA A 272 -16.36 10.17 15.78
N TYR A 273 -16.20 9.96 17.10
CA TYR A 273 -15.47 8.78 17.59
C TYR A 273 -16.20 7.47 17.28
N SER A 274 -17.53 7.44 17.28
CA SER A 274 -18.29 6.21 16.97
C SER A 274 -18.24 5.87 15.49
N THR A 275 -18.23 6.88 14.61
CA THR A 275 -18.12 6.65 13.16
C THR A 275 -16.77 6.03 12.78
N GLY A 276 -15.69 6.38 13.48
CA GLY A 276 -14.37 5.79 13.24
C GLY A 276 -14.31 4.27 13.45
N TYR A 277 -15.14 3.72 14.35
CA TYR A 277 -15.20 2.27 14.58
C TYR A 277 -15.81 1.48 13.41
N VAL A 278 -16.62 2.10 12.55
CA VAL A 278 -17.22 1.43 11.38
C VAL A 278 -16.14 0.96 10.40
N GLN A 279 -14.97 1.61 10.40
CA GLN A 279 -13.83 1.21 9.59
C GLN A 279 -13.37 -0.23 9.88
N VAL A 280 -13.69 -0.80 11.06
CA VAL A 280 -13.48 -2.23 11.37
C VAL A 280 -14.18 -3.14 10.35
N ALA A 281 -15.31 -2.73 9.78
CA ALA A 281 -15.99 -3.53 8.77
C ALA A 281 -15.10 -3.77 7.54
N VAL A 282 -14.36 -2.75 7.10
CA VAL A 282 -13.38 -2.86 6.00
C VAL A 282 -12.24 -3.80 6.40
N VAL A 283 -11.70 -3.67 7.62
CA VAL A 283 -10.62 -4.53 8.14
C VAL A 283 -11.04 -6.01 8.22
N VAL A 284 -12.28 -6.27 8.65
CA VAL A 284 -12.84 -7.63 8.65
C VAL A 284 -12.89 -8.18 7.23
N GLY A 285 -13.35 -7.37 6.28
CA GLY A 285 -13.31 -7.68 4.85
C GLY A 285 -11.91 -8.03 4.35
N GLU A 286 -10.93 -7.16 4.59
CA GLU A 286 -9.53 -7.35 4.20
C GLU A 286 -8.94 -8.63 4.82
N THR A 287 -9.27 -8.92 6.08
CA THR A 287 -8.81 -10.14 6.76
C THR A 287 -9.41 -11.39 6.14
N LEU A 288 -10.71 -11.40 5.81
CA LEU A 288 -11.34 -12.49 5.07
C LEU A 288 -10.76 -12.63 3.65
N GLY A 289 -10.42 -11.51 3.01
CA GLY A 289 -9.73 -11.48 1.72
C GLY A 289 -8.35 -12.12 1.80
N CYS A 290 -7.58 -11.87 2.86
CA CYS A 290 -6.27 -12.49 3.09
C CYS A 290 -6.38 -14.02 3.24
N LEU A 291 -7.36 -14.50 4.01
CA LEU A 291 -7.63 -15.93 4.14
C LEU A 291 -8.00 -16.55 2.78
N ALA A 292 -8.76 -15.84 1.96
CA ALA A 292 -9.08 -16.28 0.61
C ALA A 292 -7.84 -16.25 -0.32
N SER A 293 -6.91 -15.30 -0.14
CA SER A 293 -5.63 -15.28 -0.87
C SER A 293 -4.78 -16.52 -0.62
N PHE A 294 -4.82 -17.12 0.57
CA PHE A 294 -4.14 -18.40 0.82
C PHE A 294 -4.73 -19.55 -0.02
N TYR A 295 -6.04 -19.54 -0.24
CA TYR A 295 -6.69 -20.48 -1.16
C TYR A 295 -6.32 -20.18 -2.62
N GLN A 296 -6.22 -18.91 -2.98
CA GLN A 296 -5.76 -18.49 -4.31
C GLN A 296 -4.33 -18.95 -4.63
N ASP A 297 -3.43 -18.91 -3.65
CA ASP A 297 -2.07 -19.44 -3.80
C ASP A 297 -2.08 -20.94 -4.10
N HIS A 298 -3.00 -21.70 -3.50
CA HIS A 298 -3.20 -23.11 -3.82
C HIS A 298 -3.65 -23.32 -5.27
N LEU A 299 -4.62 -22.53 -5.75
CA LEU A 299 -5.09 -22.59 -7.14
C LEU A 299 -3.97 -22.25 -8.14
N TYR A 300 -3.13 -21.27 -7.80
CA TYR A 300 -1.98 -20.89 -8.59
C TYR A 300 -0.99 -22.05 -8.73
N LEU A 301 -0.61 -22.70 -7.63
CA LEU A 301 0.32 -23.83 -7.68
C LEU A 301 -0.26 -25.02 -8.47
N GLN A 302 -1.56 -25.31 -8.32
CA GLN A 302 -2.22 -26.37 -9.08
C GLN A 302 -2.22 -26.12 -10.60
N SER A 303 -2.16 -24.86 -11.03
CA SER A 303 -2.14 -24.49 -12.46
C SER A 303 -0.91 -25.03 -13.19
N ALA A 304 0.17 -25.37 -12.48
CA ALA A 304 1.37 -25.96 -13.05
C ALA A 304 1.11 -27.28 -13.80
N SER A 305 0.12 -28.06 -13.34
CA SER A 305 -0.30 -29.31 -13.98
C SER A 305 -1.00 -29.09 -15.34
N ARG A 306 -1.52 -27.89 -15.59
CA ARG A 306 -2.27 -27.51 -16.79
C ARG A 306 -1.50 -26.55 -17.69
N ASN A 307 -0.27 -26.19 -17.33
CA ASN A 307 0.52 -25.24 -18.09
C ASN A 307 1.08 -25.91 -19.35
N VAL A 308 0.56 -25.51 -20.51
CA VAL A 308 1.00 -25.98 -21.83
C VAL A 308 2.23 -25.20 -22.32
N GLU A 309 2.39 -23.94 -21.90
CA GLU A 309 3.52 -23.09 -22.33
C GLU A 309 4.83 -23.50 -21.65
N ASN A 310 4.77 -23.77 -20.34
CA ASN A 310 5.92 -24.19 -19.53
C ASN A 310 5.51 -25.35 -18.60
N PRO A 311 5.66 -26.61 -19.05
CA PRO A 311 5.26 -27.77 -18.26
C PRO A 311 5.93 -27.79 -16.87
N GLY A 312 5.11 -27.96 -15.83
CA GLY A 312 5.57 -28.02 -14.44
C GLY A 312 5.80 -26.67 -13.75
N ARG A 313 5.59 -25.54 -14.44
CA ARG A 313 5.54 -24.21 -13.82
C ARG A 313 4.11 -23.66 -13.79
N PRO A 314 3.69 -22.93 -12.74
CA PRO A 314 2.39 -22.28 -12.70
C PRO A 314 2.13 -21.35 -13.90
N ILE A 315 0.85 -21.17 -14.24
CA ILE A 315 0.40 -20.19 -15.23
C ILE A 315 0.35 -18.82 -14.53
N PRO A 316 1.07 -17.78 -15.00
CA PRO A 316 1.06 -16.47 -14.35
C PRO A 316 -0.34 -15.90 -14.14
N GLU A 317 -1.21 -16.03 -15.14
CA GLU A 317 -2.60 -15.56 -15.12
C GLU A 317 -3.46 -16.24 -14.04
N ALA A 318 -3.06 -17.43 -13.54
CA ALA A 318 -3.77 -18.09 -12.44
C ALA A 318 -3.75 -17.27 -11.14
N ARG A 319 -2.81 -16.31 -10.99
CA ARG A 319 -2.80 -15.32 -9.89
C ARG A 319 -4.05 -14.45 -9.86
N LEU A 320 -4.81 -14.35 -10.95
CA LEU A 320 -5.96 -13.46 -11.07
C LEU A 320 -7.31 -14.13 -10.81
N TYR A 321 -7.38 -15.46 -10.66
CA TYR A 321 -8.64 -16.18 -10.52
C TYR A 321 -9.55 -15.65 -9.42
N LEU A 322 -9.03 -15.44 -8.21
CA LEU A 322 -9.84 -14.91 -7.11
C LEU A 322 -10.13 -13.41 -7.24
N SER A 323 -9.26 -12.65 -7.92
CA SER A 323 -9.43 -11.21 -8.08
C SER A 323 -10.62 -10.82 -8.95
N VAL A 324 -11.05 -11.70 -9.87
CA VAL A 324 -12.26 -11.48 -10.69
C VAL A 324 -13.51 -11.43 -9.81
N PRO A 325 -13.91 -12.51 -9.09
CA PRO A 325 -15.05 -12.45 -8.19
C PRO A 325 -14.82 -11.44 -7.05
N GLY A 326 -13.58 -11.26 -6.57
CA GLY A 326 -13.24 -10.24 -5.58
C GLY A 326 -13.54 -8.81 -6.04
N SER A 327 -13.29 -8.49 -7.32
CA SER A 327 -13.55 -7.15 -7.85
C SER A 327 -15.02 -6.91 -8.19
N PHE A 328 -15.70 -7.89 -8.80
CA PHE A 328 -17.12 -7.76 -9.13
C PHE A 328 -18.03 -7.87 -7.89
N LEU A 329 -17.82 -8.85 -7.03
CA LEU A 329 -18.65 -9.07 -5.85
C LEU A 329 -18.16 -8.31 -4.63
N GLY A 330 -16.85 -8.16 -4.44
CA GLY A 330 -16.29 -7.42 -3.32
C GLY A 330 -16.38 -5.91 -3.53
N ILE A 331 -15.60 -5.37 -4.46
CA ILE A 331 -15.51 -3.91 -4.67
C ILE A 331 -16.79 -3.35 -5.29
N THR A 332 -17.18 -3.86 -6.46
CA THR A 332 -18.28 -3.27 -7.25
C THR A 332 -19.62 -3.45 -6.55
N ALA A 333 -20.03 -4.70 -6.26
CA ALA A 333 -21.28 -4.94 -5.57
C ALA A 333 -21.26 -4.37 -4.14
N GLY A 334 -20.13 -4.41 -3.43
CA GLY A 334 -19.99 -3.80 -2.11
C GLY A 334 -20.24 -2.28 -2.12
N LEU A 335 -19.73 -1.56 -3.13
CA LEU A 335 -20.01 -0.13 -3.32
C LEU A 335 -21.49 0.15 -3.61
N PHE A 336 -22.16 -0.70 -4.39
CA PHE A 336 -23.61 -0.57 -4.62
C PHE A 336 -24.43 -0.92 -3.37
N VAL A 337 -24.02 -1.93 -2.60
CA VAL A 337 -24.65 -2.24 -1.30
C VAL A 337 -24.49 -1.03 -0.38
N TYR A 338 -23.27 -0.50 -0.22
CA TYR A 338 -23.01 0.69 0.58
C TYR A 338 -23.85 1.90 0.10
N ALA A 339 -23.93 2.12 -1.21
CA ALA A 339 -24.71 3.19 -1.82
C ALA A 339 -26.18 3.14 -1.40
N TRP A 340 -26.85 2.02 -1.65
CA TRP A 340 -28.31 1.94 -1.55
C TRP A 340 -28.81 1.50 -0.17
N THR A 341 -27.91 1.06 0.70
CA THR A 341 -28.21 0.84 2.12
C THR A 341 -27.88 2.04 3.01
N SER A 342 -27.19 3.07 2.48
CA SER A 342 -26.99 4.35 3.15
C SER A 342 -28.27 5.19 3.14
N HIS A 343 -29.28 4.73 3.86
CA HIS A 343 -30.59 5.37 3.98
C HIS A 343 -31.07 5.38 5.45
N PRO A 344 -31.76 6.43 5.93
CA PRO A 344 -32.19 6.53 7.34
C PRO A 344 -33.04 5.36 7.85
N SER A 345 -33.84 4.74 6.97
CA SER A 345 -34.72 3.62 7.32
C SER A 345 -34.02 2.25 7.36
N VAL A 346 -32.78 2.16 6.88
CA VAL A 346 -32.02 0.92 6.78
C VAL A 346 -31.06 0.85 7.97
N PRO A 347 -30.96 -0.30 8.68
CA PRO A 347 -30.09 -0.41 9.84
C PRO A 347 -28.61 -0.21 9.46
N TRP A 348 -27.85 0.43 10.34
CA TRP A 348 -26.43 0.77 10.16
C TRP A 348 -25.52 -0.39 9.75
N ILE A 349 -25.92 -1.63 10.09
CA ILE A 349 -25.17 -2.84 9.75
C ILE A 349 -25.17 -3.11 8.23
N ALA A 350 -26.21 -2.70 7.51
CA ALA A 350 -26.30 -2.94 6.07
C ALA A 350 -25.24 -2.18 5.26
N PRO A 351 -25.01 -0.85 5.46
CA PRO A 351 -23.89 -0.18 4.82
C PRO A 351 -22.54 -0.70 5.34
N ALA A 352 -22.44 -1.12 6.61
CA ALA A 352 -21.23 -1.75 7.13
C ALA A 352 -20.89 -3.08 6.42
N ILE A 353 -21.88 -3.90 6.07
CA ILE A 353 -21.67 -5.11 5.25
C ILE A 353 -21.11 -4.75 3.87
N GLY A 354 -21.64 -3.70 3.24
CA GLY A 354 -21.11 -3.17 1.98
C GLY A 354 -19.63 -2.80 2.09
N LEU A 355 -19.24 -2.10 3.16
CA LEU A 355 -17.83 -1.76 3.44
C LEU A 355 -16.95 -3.00 3.62
N GLY A 356 -17.44 -4.04 4.31
CA GLY A 356 -16.73 -5.31 4.44
C GLY A 356 -16.56 -6.07 3.13
N MET A 357 -17.57 -6.05 2.25
CA MET A 357 -17.45 -6.60 0.89
C MET A 357 -16.35 -5.87 0.11
N VAL A 358 -16.31 -4.53 0.19
CA VAL A 358 -15.28 -3.75 -0.48
C VAL A 358 -13.89 -4.06 0.08
N GLY A 359 -13.73 -4.15 1.41
CA GLY A 359 -12.47 -4.55 2.04
C GLY A 359 -11.96 -5.92 1.56
N PHE A 360 -12.86 -6.90 1.44
CA PHE A 360 -12.53 -8.21 0.85
C PHE A 360 -12.03 -8.07 -0.58
N GLY A 361 -12.76 -7.31 -1.40
CA GLY A 361 -12.39 -7.05 -2.78
C GLY A 361 -11.02 -6.37 -2.90
N ILE A 362 -10.77 -5.31 -2.13
CA ILE A 362 -9.50 -4.57 -2.16
C ILE A 362 -8.32 -5.51 -1.84
N MET A 363 -8.42 -6.32 -0.78
CA MET A 363 -7.35 -7.25 -0.43
C MET A 363 -7.06 -8.24 -1.56
N THR A 364 -8.10 -8.84 -2.17
CA THR A 364 -7.91 -9.81 -3.26
C THR A 364 -7.32 -9.17 -4.52
N VAL A 365 -7.72 -7.93 -4.85
CA VAL A 365 -7.24 -7.20 -6.03
C VAL A 365 -5.78 -6.79 -5.84
N VAL A 366 -5.44 -6.13 -4.74
CA VAL A 366 -4.07 -5.68 -4.47
C VAL A 366 -3.12 -6.88 -4.41
N THR A 367 -3.53 -7.97 -3.74
CA THR A 367 -2.73 -9.21 -3.70
C THR A 367 -2.47 -9.78 -5.09
N ALA A 368 -3.51 -9.89 -5.93
CA ALA A 368 -3.37 -10.44 -7.26
C ALA A 368 -2.51 -9.56 -8.17
N VAL A 369 -2.68 -8.23 -8.11
CA VAL A 369 -1.88 -7.29 -8.89
C VAL A 369 -0.41 -7.35 -8.47
N THR A 370 -0.12 -7.24 -7.17
CA THR A 370 1.26 -7.26 -6.65
C THR A 370 1.96 -8.58 -6.98
N THR A 371 1.32 -9.72 -6.75
CA THR A 371 1.91 -11.04 -7.04
C THR A 371 2.09 -11.27 -8.55
N TYR A 372 1.07 -10.98 -9.36
CA TYR A 372 1.15 -11.10 -10.82
C TYR A 372 2.27 -10.24 -11.41
N ILE A 373 2.36 -8.97 -11.01
CA ILE A 373 3.38 -8.05 -11.52
C ILE A 373 4.78 -8.43 -11.04
N THR A 374 4.91 -8.91 -9.80
CA THR A 374 6.19 -9.43 -9.29
C THR A 374 6.68 -10.62 -10.12
N ASP A 375 5.78 -11.55 -10.47
CA ASP A 375 6.12 -12.75 -11.22
C ASP A 375 6.36 -12.42 -12.71
N ALA A 376 5.45 -11.66 -13.34
CA ALA A 376 5.52 -11.31 -14.76
C ALA A 376 6.69 -10.38 -15.11
N TYR A 377 7.11 -9.52 -14.18
CA TYR A 377 8.27 -8.63 -14.35
C TYR A 377 9.43 -9.03 -13.43
N SER A 378 9.63 -10.31 -13.12
CA SER A 378 10.61 -10.80 -12.13
C SER A 378 12.00 -10.15 -12.18
N LYS A 379 12.55 -9.87 -13.37
CA LYS A 379 13.83 -9.14 -13.54
C LYS A 379 13.80 -7.69 -13.08
N TYR A 380 12.65 -7.03 -13.20
CA TYR A 380 12.41 -5.62 -12.90
C TYR A 380 11.31 -5.43 -11.83
N ALA A 381 11.09 -6.45 -10.98
CA ALA A 381 9.95 -6.50 -10.06
C ALA A 381 9.92 -5.31 -9.11
N ALA A 382 11.06 -4.94 -8.53
CA ALA A 382 11.16 -3.78 -7.64
C ALA A 382 10.73 -2.46 -8.31
N SER A 383 11.11 -2.25 -9.57
CA SER A 383 10.71 -1.07 -10.35
C SER A 383 9.21 -1.06 -10.69
N ALA A 384 8.66 -2.23 -11.03
CA ALA A 384 7.23 -2.37 -11.33
C ALA A 384 6.37 -2.17 -10.06
N LEU A 385 6.79 -2.73 -8.93
CA LEU A 385 6.15 -2.53 -7.63
C LEU A 385 6.21 -1.06 -7.18
N ALA A 386 7.32 -0.37 -7.41
CA ALA A 386 7.42 1.06 -7.15
C ALA A 386 6.43 1.89 -7.98
N ALA A 387 6.18 1.50 -9.24
CA ALA A 387 5.17 2.16 -10.08
C ALA A 387 3.74 1.96 -9.55
N ILE A 388 3.41 0.74 -9.10
CA ILE A 388 2.11 0.43 -8.48
C ILE A 388 1.91 1.28 -7.23
N ALA A 389 2.88 1.24 -6.31
CA ALA A 389 2.81 1.99 -5.06
C ALA A 389 2.71 3.49 -5.29
N PHE A 390 3.42 4.03 -6.28
CA PHE A 390 3.30 5.42 -6.68
C PHE A 390 1.87 5.76 -7.12
N GLY A 391 1.27 4.93 -7.98
CA GLY A 391 -0.12 5.10 -8.43
C GLY A 391 -1.13 5.01 -7.28
N GLU A 392 -0.98 4.01 -6.42
CA GLU A 392 -1.82 3.82 -5.23
C GLU A 392 -1.80 5.04 -4.31
N ASN A 393 -0.61 5.54 -4.00
CA ASN A 393 -0.47 6.71 -3.13
C ASN A 393 -0.98 8.01 -3.79
N LEU A 394 -0.87 8.17 -5.11
CA LEU A 394 -1.51 9.29 -5.81
C LEU A 394 -3.04 9.25 -5.70
N PHE A 395 -3.65 8.09 -5.92
CA PHE A 395 -5.09 7.94 -5.77
C PHE A 395 -5.53 8.15 -4.32
N ALA A 396 -4.80 7.60 -3.35
CA ALA A 396 -5.02 7.85 -1.93
C ALA A 396 -4.89 9.34 -1.56
N ALA A 397 -4.01 10.10 -2.23
CA ALA A 397 -3.84 11.53 -1.99
C ALA A 397 -4.99 12.36 -2.56
N PHE A 398 -5.39 12.09 -3.81
CA PHE A 398 -6.26 12.99 -4.58
C PHE A 398 -7.73 12.55 -4.64
N LEU A 399 -8.03 11.25 -4.69
CA LEU A 399 -9.41 10.77 -4.79
C LEU A 399 -10.29 11.25 -3.63
N PRO A 400 -9.82 11.27 -2.36
CA PRO A 400 -10.64 11.76 -1.26
C PRO A 400 -10.90 13.26 -1.28
N LEU A 401 -10.11 14.07 -1.99
CA LEU A 401 -10.40 15.49 -2.16
C LEU A 401 -11.67 15.72 -2.99
N ALA A 402 -12.10 14.74 -3.79
CA ALA A 402 -13.39 14.80 -4.48
C ALA A 402 -14.56 14.37 -3.57
N ALA A 403 -14.31 13.64 -2.48
CA ALA A 403 -15.34 12.94 -1.71
C ALA A 403 -16.40 13.88 -1.14
N GLN A 404 -16.00 14.94 -0.42
CA GLN A 404 -16.96 15.86 0.18
C GLN A 404 -17.87 16.54 -0.87
N SER A 405 -17.29 17.03 -1.97
CA SER A 405 -18.06 17.64 -3.07
C SER A 405 -18.98 16.64 -3.75
N MET A 406 -18.51 15.41 -3.95
CA MET A 406 -19.26 14.32 -4.57
C MET A 406 -20.47 13.93 -3.70
N TYR A 407 -20.27 13.70 -2.40
CA TYR A 407 -21.33 13.29 -1.47
C TYR A 407 -22.35 14.41 -1.21
N ARG A 408 -21.92 15.68 -1.16
CA ARG A 408 -22.83 16.83 -1.03
C ARG A 408 -23.72 17.04 -2.27
N LYS A 409 -23.16 16.89 -3.49
CA LYS A 409 -23.89 17.17 -4.74
C LYS A 409 -24.74 16.00 -5.23
N LEU A 410 -24.23 14.78 -5.14
CA LEU A 410 -24.91 13.58 -5.65
C LEU A 410 -25.77 12.89 -4.57
N GLY A 411 -25.52 13.20 -3.29
CA GLY A 411 -26.07 12.42 -2.19
C GLY A 411 -25.34 11.08 -2.00
N PHE A 412 -25.61 10.40 -0.89
CA PHE A 412 -24.85 9.22 -0.46
C PHE A 412 -24.96 8.03 -1.43
N GLY A 413 -26.16 7.79 -1.98
CA GLY A 413 -26.41 6.71 -2.92
C GLY A 413 -25.69 6.90 -4.25
N TRP A 414 -25.91 8.03 -4.93
CA TRP A 414 -25.29 8.27 -6.24
C TRP A 414 -23.79 8.51 -6.16
N ALA A 415 -23.28 9.15 -5.11
CA ALA A 415 -21.84 9.31 -4.90
C ALA A 415 -21.11 7.96 -4.80
N SER A 416 -21.66 7.03 -4.02
CA SER A 416 -21.11 5.67 -3.90
C SER A 416 -21.34 4.83 -5.16
N SER A 417 -22.46 5.03 -5.85
CA SER A 417 -22.74 4.35 -7.13
C SER A 417 -21.80 4.79 -8.25
N LEU A 418 -21.39 6.07 -8.29
CA LEU A 418 -20.39 6.57 -9.23
C LEU A 418 -19.07 5.81 -9.08
N LEU A 419 -18.61 5.62 -7.83
CA LEU A 419 -17.45 4.78 -7.54
C LEU A 419 -17.71 3.32 -7.95
N GLY A 420 -18.92 2.80 -7.72
CA GLY A 420 -19.32 1.46 -8.15
C GLY A 420 -19.23 1.25 -9.66
N PHE A 421 -19.63 2.23 -10.47
CA PHE A 421 -19.49 2.16 -11.93
C PHE A 421 -18.03 2.22 -12.39
N LEU A 422 -17.19 3.04 -11.73
CA LEU A 422 -15.75 3.06 -11.99
C LEU A 422 -15.10 1.73 -11.62
N ALA A 423 -15.46 1.17 -10.45
CA ALA A 423 -15.02 -0.14 -10.00
C ALA A 423 -15.43 -1.23 -10.99
N LEU A 424 -16.66 -1.17 -11.53
CA LEU A 424 -17.17 -2.12 -12.52
C LEU A 424 -16.33 -2.08 -13.79
N ALA A 425 -16.03 -0.88 -14.31
CA ALA A 425 -15.20 -0.72 -15.50
C ALA A 425 -13.80 -1.30 -15.29
N LEU A 426 -13.17 -1.03 -14.14
CA LEU A 426 -11.84 -1.55 -13.81
C LEU A 426 -11.85 -3.07 -13.51
N SER A 427 -12.97 -3.63 -13.05
CA SER A 427 -13.12 -5.07 -12.79
C SER A 427 -12.98 -5.93 -14.04
N PHE A 428 -13.10 -5.35 -15.24
CA PHE A 428 -12.82 -6.05 -16.50
C PHE A 428 -11.33 -6.21 -16.81
N ALA A 429 -10.43 -5.45 -16.18
CA ALA A 429 -8.99 -5.54 -16.40
C ALA A 429 -8.42 -6.97 -16.21
N PRO A 430 -8.67 -7.68 -15.09
CA PRO A 430 -8.22 -9.07 -14.93
C PRO A 430 -8.89 -10.03 -15.91
N VAL A 431 -10.17 -9.80 -16.28
CA VAL A 431 -10.90 -10.67 -17.22
C VAL A 431 -10.27 -10.64 -18.60
N VAL A 432 -9.94 -9.44 -19.09
CA VAL A 432 -9.25 -9.26 -20.37
C VAL A 432 -7.90 -10.01 -20.35
N LEU A 433 -7.18 -9.95 -19.24
CA LEU A 433 -5.89 -10.63 -19.12
C LEU A 433 -6.01 -12.15 -18.95
N LEU A 434 -7.08 -12.66 -18.33
CA LEU A 434 -7.35 -14.10 -18.28
C LEU A 434 -7.66 -14.69 -19.67
N ILE A 435 -8.29 -13.90 -20.56
CA ILE A 435 -8.65 -14.34 -21.92
C ILE A 435 -7.50 -14.14 -22.90
N TRP A 436 -6.78 -13.01 -22.81
CA TRP A 436 -5.75 -12.60 -23.77
C TRP A 436 -4.33 -12.51 -23.19
N GLY A 437 -4.08 -13.09 -22.01
CA GLY A 437 -2.82 -12.95 -21.27
C GLY A 437 -1.57 -13.30 -22.07
N GLY A 438 -1.59 -14.42 -22.78
CA GLY A 438 -0.46 -14.84 -23.63
C GLY A 438 -0.13 -13.81 -24.73
N GLU A 439 -1.13 -13.20 -25.36
CA GLU A 439 -0.94 -12.17 -26.38
C GLU A 439 -0.48 -10.84 -25.75
N ALA A 440 -1.04 -10.48 -24.60
CA ALA A 440 -0.65 -9.30 -23.84
C ALA A 440 0.82 -9.38 -23.38
N ARG A 441 1.28 -10.55 -22.92
CA ARG A 441 2.67 -10.81 -22.55
C ARG A 441 3.62 -10.72 -23.74
N ARG A 442 3.23 -11.26 -24.91
CA ARG A 442 4.06 -11.20 -26.14
C ARG A 442 4.25 -9.78 -26.66
N ARG A 443 3.26 -8.91 -26.47
CA ARG A 443 3.33 -7.50 -26.88
C ARG A 443 4.09 -6.61 -25.90
N SER A 444 4.47 -7.12 -24.73
CA SER A 444 5.21 -6.40 -23.69
C SER A 444 6.73 -6.44 -23.95
N PRO A 445 7.38 -5.28 -24.21
CA PRO A 445 8.82 -5.21 -24.37
C PRO A 445 9.63 -5.66 -23.14
N PHE A 446 9.13 -5.43 -21.92
CA PHE A 446 9.85 -5.79 -20.70
C PHE A 446 9.59 -7.23 -20.25
N MET A 447 8.39 -7.78 -20.46
CA MET A 447 8.10 -9.19 -20.14
C MET A 447 8.83 -10.15 -21.10
N SER A 448 8.97 -9.78 -22.38
CA SER A 448 9.71 -10.60 -23.37
C SER A 448 11.20 -10.76 -23.05
N GLN A 449 11.81 -9.80 -22.34
CA GLN A 449 13.20 -9.91 -21.88
C GLN A 449 13.39 -10.96 -20.77
N VAL A 450 12.32 -11.31 -20.06
CA VAL A 450 12.33 -12.35 -19.01
C VAL A 450 12.26 -13.74 -19.64
N SER A 451 11.53 -13.91 -20.76
CA SER A 451 11.38 -15.21 -21.43
C SER A 451 12.64 -15.74 -22.15
N HIS A 452 13.71 -14.96 -22.25
CA HIS A 452 14.96 -15.32 -22.93
C HIS A 452 16.11 -15.69 -21.97
N THR A 453 15.81 -15.83 -20.67
CA THR A 453 16.72 -16.30 -19.62
C THR A 453 16.09 -17.48 -18.90
#